data_AF-A0A7S6M1C8-F1
#
_entry.id   AF-A0A7S6M1C8-F1
#
_cell.length_a   1.000
_cell.length_b   1.000
_cell.length_c   1.000
_cell.angle_alpha   90.00
_cell.angle_beta   90.00
_cell.angle_gamma   90.00
#
_symmetry.space_group_name_H-M   'P 1'
#
loop_
_entity.id
_entity.type
_entity.pdbx_description
1 polymer ?
#
loop_
_entity_poly.entity_id
_entity_poly.type
_entity_poly.pdbx_seq_one_letter_code
_entity_poly.pdbx_strand_id
1 'polypeptide(L)'
;MFRKLYWVTEQVEADGASKVTGVYTSIHDLVEKGIRWLGERGDGQHFRLSLVKLDSGKAPLGVWTSPEFPSLLHDLQAFVRTHEFTSEECQELFDTLIAFCRAETAQPR
;
A
#
# COMPACT_ATOMS: atom_id res chain seq x y z
N MET A 1 -18.47 -11.00 11.04
CA MET A 1 -18.14 -11.72 9.79
C MET A 1 -16.89 -11.08 9.23
N PHE A 2 -15.77 -11.80 9.19
CA PHE A 2 -14.51 -11.33 8.58
C PHE A 2 -14.72 -11.09 7.09
N ARG A 3 -14.43 -9.89 6.61
CA ARG A 3 -14.43 -9.59 5.18
C ARG A 3 -13.08 -10.04 4.63
N LYS A 4 -13.07 -10.77 3.51
CA LYS A 4 -11.81 -11.05 2.82
C LYS A 4 -11.31 -9.76 2.17
N LEU A 5 -10.40 -9.09 2.85
CA LEU A 5 -9.72 -7.89 2.39
C LEU A 5 -8.39 -8.26 1.74
N TYR A 6 -8.00 -7.50 0.72
CA TYR A 6 -6.77 -7.71 -0.03
C TYR A 6 -6.07 -6.39 -0.25
N TRP A 7 -4.77 -6.42 -0.02
CA TRP A 7 -3.87 -5.32 -0.33
C TRP A 7 -3.25 -5.58 -1.69
N VAL A 8 -3.34 -4.58 -2.57
CA VAL A 8 -2.74 -4.62 -3.90
C VAL A 8 -1.67 -3.55 -3.95
N THR A 9 -0.45 -3.96 -4.29
CA THR A 9 0.67 -3.06 -4.50
C THR A 9 0.88 -2.88 -5.99
N GLU A 10 1.13 -1.64 -6.41
CA GLU A 10 1.34 -1.30 -7.81
C GLU A 10 2.51 -0.34 -7.96
N GLN A 11 3.28 -0.57 -9.00
CA GLN A 11 4.22 0.42 -9.54
C GLN A 11 3.50 1.14 -10.67
N VAL A 12 3.39 2.46 -10.55
CA VAL A 12 2.79 3.31 -11.56
C VAL A 12 3.92 4.05 -12.27
N GLU A 13 3.98 3.86 -13.58
CA GLU A 13 4.95 4.44 -14.49
C GLU A 13 4.64 5.92 -14.77
N ALA A 14 5.62 6.64 -15.31
CA ALA A 14 5.51 8.07 -15.58
C ALA A 14 4.41 8.41 -16.62
N ASP A 15 4.05 7.47 -17.49
CA ASP A 15 2.96 7.60 -18.47
C ASP A 15 1.58 7.26 -17.88
N GLY A 16 1.52 6.89 -16.60
CA GLY A 16 0.30 6.48 -15.89
C GLY A 16 -0.05 5.01 -16.05
N ALA A 17 0.71 4.21 -16.80
CA ALA A 17 0.55 2.77 -16.82
C ALA A 17 0.85 2.20 -15.43
N SER A 18 0.04 1.26 -14.94
CA SER A 18 0.30 0.60 -13.67
C SER A 18 0.53 -0.89 -13.85
N LYS A 19 1.44 -1.41 -13.03
CA LYS A 19 1.75 -2.83 -12.93
C LYS A 19 1.53 -3.28 -11.50
N VAL A 20 0.65 -4.27 -11.31
CA VAL A 20 0.48 -4.94 -10.02
C VAL A 20 1.77 -5.69 -9.68
N THR A 21 2.34 -5.38 -8.51
CA THR A 21 3.58 -5.98 -8.00
C THR A 21 3.31 -7.09 -6.98
N GLY A 22 2.11 -7.11 -6.37
CA GLY A 22 1.72 -8.12 -5.41
C GLY A 22 0.28 -7.97 -4.92
N VAL A 23 -0.25 -9.07 -4.38
CA VAL A 23 -1.56 -9.12 -3.71
C VAL A 23 -1.40 -9.86 -2.39
N TYR A 24 -1.84 -9.26 -1.29
CA TYR A 24 -1.61 -9.75 0.07
C TYR A 24 -2.91 -9.78 0.86
N THR A 25 -3.08 -10.77 1.73
CA THR A 25 -4.27 -10.93 2.57
C THR A 25 -4.09 -10.42 3.99
N SER A 26 -2.86 -10.01 4.35
CA SER A 26 -2.51 -9.52 5.68
C SER A 26 -1.59 -8.30 5.56
N ILE A 27 -1.63 -7.42 6.56
CA ILE A 27 -0.69 -6.30 6.67
C ILE A 27 0.74 -6.86 6.90
N HIS A 28 0.87 -7.89 7.72
CA HIS A 28 2.16 -8.55 7.97
C HIS A 28 2.86 -9.01 6.69
N ASP A 29 2.19 -9.79 5.82
CA ASP A 29 2.79 -10.24 4.56
C ASP A 29 3.10 -9.09 3.60
N LEU A 30 2.24 -8.06 3.60
CA LEU A 30 2.46 -6.85 2.81
C LEU A 30 3.75 -6.14 3.25
N VAL A 31 3.93 -5.94 4.56
CA VAL A 31 5.10 -5.27 5.15
C VAL A 31 6.37 -6.08 4.89
N GLU A 32 6.34 -7.39 5.12
CA GLU A 32 7.53 -8.24 4.94
C GLU A 32 7.97 -8.39 3.48
N LYS A 33 7.04 -8.43 2.52
CA LYS A 33 7.32 -8.93 1.16
C LYS A 33 6.84 -8.01 0.04
N GLY A 34 5.89 -7.13 0.31
CA GLY A 34 5.14 -6.39 -0.71
C GLY A 34 5.58 -4.97 -0.96
N ILE A 35 6.24 -4.33 0.00
CA ILE A 35 6.71 -2.95 -0.14
C ILE A 35 8.09 -2.97 -0.81
N ARG A 36 8.09 -3.01 -2.15
CA ARG A 36 9.30 -3.01 -2.99
C ARG A 36 9.02 -2.54 -4.41
N TRP A 37 10.04 -2.03 -5.09
CA TRP A 37 10.03 -1.78 -6.54
C TRP A 37 10.30 -3.07 -7.33
N LEU A 38 9.73 -3.17 -8.53
CA LEU A 38 10.08 -4.24 -9.48
C LEU A 38 10.96 -3.67 -10.58
N GLY A 39 12.26 -3.99 -10.53
CA GLY A 39 13.25 -3.48 -11.47
C GLY A 39 13.84 -2.14 -11.03
N GLU A 40 14.51 -1.45 -11.96
CA GLU A 40 15.05 -0.12 -11.70
C GLU A 40 13.93 0.93 -11.67
N ARG A 41 14.02 1.83 -10.69
CA ARG A 41 13.08 2.94 -10.57
C ARG A 41 13.47 4.06 -11.52
N GLY A 42 12.57 4.41 -12.42
CA GLY A 42 12.68 5.58 -13.30
C GLY A 42 12.11 6.86 -12.67
N ASP A 43 12.48 8.01 -13.23
CA ASP A 43 11.91 9.30 -12.86
C ASP A 43 10.40 9.34 -13.13
N GLY A 44 9.63 9.90 -12.20
CA GLY A 44 8.18 10.01 -12.30
C GLY A 44 7.40 8.75 -11.90
N GLN A 45 8.08 7.65 -11.55
CA GLN A 45 7.43 6.45 -11.02
C GLN A 45 6.99 6.65 -9.55
N HIS A 46 5.80 6.13 -9.22
CA HIS A 46 5.25 6.15 -7.87
C HIS A 46 4.65 4.80 -7.48
N PHE A 47 4.64 4.54 -6.17
CA PHE A 47 4.08 3.34 -5.58
C PHE A 47 2.64 3.61 -5.16
N ARG A 48 1.74 2.69 -5.49
CA ARG A 48 0.33 2.77 -5.13
C ARG A 48 -0.06 1.54 -4.32
N LEU A 49 -0.71 1.78 -3.20
CA LEU A 49 -1.30 0.76 -2.35
C LEU A 49 -2.82 0.89 -2.41
N SER A 50 -3.50 -0.20 -2.72
CA SER A 50 -4.96 -0.26 -2.74
C SER A 50 -5.47 -1.32 -1.76
N LEU A 51 -6.51 -1.01 -1.01
CA LEU A 51 -7.26 -1.97 -0.21
C LEU A 51 -8.54 -2.33 -0.96
N VAL A 52 -8.76 -3.61 -1.25
CA VAL A 52 -9.92 -4.08 -2.01
C VAL A 52 -10.63 -5.21 -1.29
N LYS A 53 -11.91 -5.39 -1.62
CA LYS A 53 -12.69 -6.57 -1.23
C LYS A 53 -12.90 -7.43 -2.49
N LEU A 54 -12.37 -8.64 -2.49
CA LEU A 54 -12.66 -9.60 -3.56
C LEU A 54 -14.17 -9.90 -3.59
N ASP A 55 -14.71 -10.08 -4.79
CA ASP A 55 -16.15 -10.26 -5.08
C ASP A 55 -17.02 -8.99 -4.93
N SER A 56 -16.40 -7.81 -4.89
CA SER A 56 -17.11 -6.53 -4.94
C SER A 56 -16.80 -5.82 -6.25
N GLY A 57 -17.77 -5.69 -7.16
CA GLY A 57 -17.65 -4.84 -8.37
C GLY A 57 -17.64 -3.33 -8.07
N LYS A 58 -17.37 -2.94 -6.83
CA LYS A 58 -17.30 -1.55 -6.36
C LYS A 58 -15.85 -1.06 -6.42
N ALA A 59 -15.69 0.26 -6.32
CA ALA A 59 -14.39 0.89 -6.17
C ALA A 59 -13.58 0.28 -4.99
N PRO A 60 -12.24 0.37 -5.04
CA PRO A 60 -11.39 0.04 -3.90
C PRO A 60 -11.87 0.70 -2.61
N LEU A 61 -11.65 0.03 -1.49
CA LEU A 61 -11.96 0.52 -0.16
C LEU A 61 -11.03 1.66 0.28
N GLY A 62 -9.84 1.72 -0.31
CA GLY A 62 -8.88 2.80 -0.16
C GLY A 62 -7.80 2.70 -1.23
N VAL A 63 -7.25 3.85 -1.64
CA VAL A 63 -6.14 3.95 -2.58
C VAL A 63 -5.22 5.05 -2.08
N TRP A 64 -3.96 4.72 -1.82
CA TRP A 64 -2.96 5.63 -1.28
C TRP A 64 -1.69 5.56 -2.12
N THR A 65 -1.12 6.72 -2.40
CA THR A 65 0.04 6.84 -3.29
C THR A 65 1.21 7.46 -2.55
N SER A 66 2.41 6.94 -2.84
CA SER A 66 3.68 7.53 -2.42
C SER A 66 3.83 8.96 -2.94
N PRO A 67 4.64 9.82 -2.30
CA PRO A 67 5.53 9.49 -1.18
C PRO A 67 4.88 9.62 0.20
N GLU A 68 3.69 10.20 0.29
CA GLU A 68 3.12 10.63 1.57
C GLU A 68 1.97 9.76 2.08
N PHE A 69 1.35 8.96 1.20
CA PHE A 69 0.20 8.11 1.54
C PHE A 69 -0.87 8.86 2.35
N PRO A 70 -1.40 9.98 1.80
CA PRO A 70 -2.26 10.89 2.54
C PRO A 70 -3.48 10.17 3.08
N SER A 71 -3.86 10.50 4.32
CA SER A 71 -5.04 9.95 4.99
C SER A 71 -5.03 8.44 5.27
N LEU A 72 -3.97 7.68 4.95
CA LEU A 72 -3.92 6.23 5.13
C LEU A 72 -4.31 5.80 6.56
N LEU A 73 -3.66 6.37 7.58
CA LEU A 73 -3.96 6.03 8.97
C LEU A 73 -5.39 6.41 9.38
N HIS A 74 -5.92 7.51 8.84
CA HIS A 74 -7.28 7.97 9.11
C HIS A 74 -8.30 7.00 8.50
N ASP A 75 -8.11 6.63 7.24
CA ASP A 75 -9.01 5.74 6.50
C ASP A 75 -9.03 4.34 7.12
N LEU A 76 -7.88 3.86 7.59
CA LEU A 76 -7.77 2.55 8.25
C LEU A 76 -8.49 2.46 9.60
N GLN A 77 -8.80 3.59 10.27
CA GLN A 77 -9.59 3.58 11.50
C GLN A 77 -10.97 2.92 11.32
N ALA A 78 -11.55 2.98 10.13
CA ALA A 78 -12.82 2.31 9.86
C ALA A 78 -12.72 0.78 9.99
N PHE A 79 -11.56 0.21 9.66
CA PHE A 79 -11.29 -1.23 9.69
C PHE A 79 -10.81 -1.69 11.07
N VAL A 80 -10.10 -0.82 11.79
CA VAL A 80 -9.77 -1.03 13.21
C VAL A 80 -11.04 -1.14 14.06
N ARG A 81 -12.01 -0.23 13.85
CA ARG A 81 -13.32 -0.28 14.53
C ARG A 81 -14.10 -1.56 14.27
N THR A 82 -13.85 -2.22 13.14
CA THR A 82 -14.49 -3.51 12.80
C THR A 82 -13.63 -4.72 13.14
N HIS A 83 -12.50 -4.52 13.85
CA HIS A 83 -11.53 -5.56 14.23
C HIS A 83 -10.93 -6.33 13.04
N GLU A 84 -10.88 -5.71 11.86
CA GLU A 84 -10.22 -6.31 10.69
C GLU A 84 -8.70 -6.09 10.74
N PHE A 85 -8.27 -4.99 11.38
CA PHE A 85 -6.88 -4.65 11.67
C PHE A 85 -6.76 -4.13 13.11
N THR A 86 -5.53 -4.06 13.61
CA THR A 86 -5.18 -3.34 14.84
C THR A 86 -4.56 -1.98 14.52
N SER A 87 -4.62 -1.04 15.47
CA SER A 87 -3.93 0.26 15.33
C SER A 87 -2.43 0.10 15.16
N GLU A 88 -1.84 -0.92 15.79
CA GLU A 88 -0.41 -1.23 15.75
C GLU A 88 0.01 -1.68 14.35
N GLU A 89 -0.72 -2.63 13.75
CA GLU A 89 -0.48 -3.06 12.36
C GLU A 89 -0.62 -1.90 11.37
N CYS A 90 -1.61 -1.02 11.56
CA CYS A 90 -1.79 0.14 10.69
C CYS A 90 -0.61 1.12 10.78
N GLN A 91 -0.09 1.33 12.00
CA GLN A 91 1.06 2.19 12.24
C GLN A 91 2.35 1.59 11.66
N GLU A 92 2.59 0.30 11.87
CA GLU A 92 3.72 -0.43 11.29
C GLU A 92 3.73 -0.36 9.76
N LEU A 93 2.57 -0.55 9.13
CA LEU A 93 2.42 -0.39 7.68
C LEU A 93 2.81 1.01 7.23
N PHE A 94 2.28 2.05 7.88
CA PHE A 94 2.56 3.43 7.52
C PHE A 94 4.04 3.77 7.67
N ASP A 95 4.64 3.41 8.80
CA ASP A 95 6.05 3.67 9.06
C ASP A 95 6.96 2.95 8.06
N THR A 96 6.63 1.71 7.69
CA THR A 96 7.35 0.97 6.65
C THR A 96 7.25 1.64 5.28
N LEU A 97 6.06 2.10 4.89
CA LEU A 97 5.85 2.81 3.63
C LEU A 97 6.64 4.13 3.57
N ILE A 98 6.66 4.88 4.66
CA ILE A 98 7.42 6.13 4.75
C ILE A 98 8.93 5.86 4.75
N ALA A 99 9.39 4.83 5.45
CA ALA A 99 10.79 4.41 5.44
C ALA A 99 11.23 3.97 4.03
N PHE A 100 10.40 3.19 3.34
CA PHE A 100 10.60 2.80 1.94
C PHE A 100 10.78 4.03 1.04
N CYS A 101 9.86 5.00 1.09
CA CYS A 101 9.98 6.22 0.30
C CYS A 101 11.19 7.11 0.67
N ARG A 102 11.66 7.07 1.93
CA ARG A 102 12.82 7.85 2.38
C ARG A 102 14.16 7.21 2.02
N ALA A 103 14.26 5.89 2.10
CA ALA A 103 15.46 5.15 1.70
C ALA A 103 15.82 5.43 0.23
N GLU A 104 14.82 5.77 -0.58
CA GLU A 104 14.97 6.18 -1.97
C GLU A 104 15.64 7.56 -2.13
N THR A 105 15.32 8.54 -1.27
CA THR A 105 15.91 9.88 -1.35
C THR A 105 17.39 9.89 -0.92
N ALA A 106 17.83 8.86 -0.17
CA ALA A 106 19.16 8.79 0.43
C ALA A 106 20.21 8.05 -0.42
N GLN A 107 19.83 7.40 -1.53
CA GLN A 107 20.79 6.79 -2.46
C GLN A 107 21.22 7.81 -3.53
N PRO A 108 22.49 8.26 -3.55
CA PRO A 108 22.99 9.09 -4.64
C PRO A 108 23.07 8.25 -5.92
N ARG A 109 22.60 8.84 -7.02
CA ARG A 109 22.84 8.36 -8.39
C ARG A 109 24.33 8.25 -8.69
#